data_AF-A0A956RCG4-F1
#
_entry.id   AF-A0A956RCG4-F1
#
_cell.length_a   1.000
_cell.length_b   1.000
_cell.length_c   1.000
_cell.angle_alpha   90.00
_cell.angle_beta   90.00
_cell.angle_gamma   90.00
#
_symmetry.space_group_name_H-M   'P 1'
#
loop_
_entity.id
_entity.type
_entity.pdbx_description
1 polymer ?
#
loop_
_entity_poly.entity_id
_entity_poly.type
_entity_poly.pdbx_seq_one_letter_code
_entity_poly.pdbx_strand_id
1 'polypeptide(L)'
;MDGETVADLAALETKFAGDADGARVPIRYFPIHDPRQDQVAVITVDRTWFQMQLCVRDPQTLEGEGRWPCSLSPAPPELERTQGPIGSTTLDAEGPRVARKLASSLVKVEFDVPYRTEGVGGAHFAGAGLIIDAEAGLVVADRDTVPISLGDLQLVFGGSLRVPAEIVYVHPLHNLVVLRYDPALIGDTPVTSAPLRPTKVESGDDLWLVGLSSSHKVVSRRTEAGRIDPLYLSPPSRPVFRDTNLEVIDVTESIPSIGGVLTDRRGRVVALWASFVSHSGGGRDSFFRG
;
A
#
# COMPACT_ATOMS: atom_id res chain seq x y z
N MET A 1 21.91 14.33 10.68
CA MET A 1 20.73 14.54 9.81
C MET A 1 21.21 15.39 8.65
N ASP A 2 21.06 14.92 7.41
CA ASP A 2 21.59 15.60 6.22
C ASP A 2 23.08 15.97 6.29
N GLY A 3 23.89 15.07 6.86
CA GLY A 3 25.33 15.30 7.04
C GLY A 3 25.71 16.21 8.22
N GLU A 4 24.74 16.79 8.93
CA GLU A 4 24.99 17.60 10.13
C GLU A 4 24.83 16.81 11.44
N THR A 5 25.69 17.11 12.41
CA THR A 5 25.64 16.51 13.76
C THR A 5 24.52 17.16 14.58
N VAL A 6 23.65 16.32 15.14
CA VAL A 6 22.58 16.74 16.07
C VAL A 6 23.03 16.37 17.48
N ALA A 7 23.36 17.37 18.31
CA ALA A 7 24.00 17.16 19.61
C ALA A 7 23.02 16.88 20.76
N ASP A 8 21.80 17.40 20.65
CA ASP A 8 20.77 17.29 21.68
C ASP A 8 19.35 17.27 21.08
N LEU A 9 18.35 17.10 21.95
CA LEU A 9 16.95 17.01 21.56
C LEU A 9 16.39 18.31 20.98
N ALA A 10 16.88 19.47 21.42
CA ALA A 10 16.43 20.77 20.92
C ALA A 10 16.94 21.04 19.49
N ALA A 11 18.19 20.65 19.21
CA ALA A 11 18.76 20.65 17.87
C ALA A 11 18.00 19.69 16.94
N LEU A 12 17.58 18.52 17.45
CA LEU A 12 16.76 17.57 16.69
C LEU A 12 15.39 18.16 16.36
N GLU A 13 14.72 18.78 17.34
CA GLU A 13 13.45 19.46 17.12
C GLU A 13 13.58 20.56 16.07
N THR A 14 14.62 21.40 16.18
CA THR A 14 14.85 22.50 15.26
C THR A 14 15.05 22.01 13.82
N LYS A 15 15.76 20.88 13.63
CA LYS A 15 15.96 20.28 12.31
C LYS A 15 14.64 19.79 11.71
N PHE A 16 13.90 18.96 12.43
CA PHE A 16 12.61 18.46 11.95
C PHE A 16 11.54 19.55 11.78
N ALA A 17 11.60 20.63 12.56
CA ALA A 17 10.70 21.77 12.38
C ALA A 17 10.95 22.53 11.06
N GLY A 18 12.16 22.41 10.50
CA GLY A 18 12.50 22.96 9.18
C GLY A 18 12.11 22.05 8.01
N ASP A 19 11.68 20.81 8.27
CA ASP A 19 11.26 19.88 7.24
C ASP A 19 9.74 19.95 7.03
N ALA A 20 9.34 20.01 5.77
CA ALA A 20 7.94 20.00 5.40
C ALA A 20 7.28 18.63 5.69
N ASP A 21 5.96 18.63 5.85
CA ASP A 21 5.19 17.38 5.91
C ASP A 21 5.39 16.55 4.62
N GLY A 22 5.63 15.25 4.78
CA GLY A 22 5.98 14.34 3.68
C GLY A 22 7.43 14.40 3.21
N ALA A 23 8.28 15.28 3.76
CA ALA A 23 9.68 15.35 3.39
C ALA A 23 10.43 14.05 3.70
N ARG A 24 11.31 13.63 2.80
CA ARG A 24 12.13 12.41 2.98
C ARG A 24 13.53 12.80 3.39
N VAL A 25 13.89 12.48 4.63
CA VAL A 25 15.14 12.94 5.25
C VAL A 25 16.04 11.75 5.57
N PRO A 26 17.29 11.71 5.05
CA PRO A 26 18.28 10.74 5.48
C PRO A 26 18.77 11.05 6.90
N ILE A 27 18.56 10.10 7.79
CA ILE A 27 19.06 10.11 9.16
C ILE A 27 20.16 9.06 9.31
N ARG A 28 21.19 9.44 10.08
CA ARG A 28 22.21 8.52 10.58
C ARG A 28 22.01 8.41 12.08
N TYR A 29 21.83 7.20 12.58
CA TYR A 29 21.57 6.94 13.99
C TYR A 29 22.27 5.65 14.42
N PHE A 30 22.40 5.42 15.73
CA PHE A 30 22.76 4.13 16.29
C PHE A 30 21.61 3.64 17.17
N PRO A 31 21.29 2.33 17.15
CA PRO A 31 20.31 1.79 18.06
C PRO A 31 20.84 1.79 19.50
N ILE A 32 19.96 2.01 20.49
CA ILE A 32 20.33 2.03 21.92
C ILE A 32 21.03 0.73 22.35
N HIS A 33 20.66 -0.40 21.77
CA HIS A 33 21.24 -1.71 22.09
C HIS A 33 22.62 -1.96 21.45
N ASP A 34 23.01 -1.18 20.44
CA ASP A 34 24.36 -1.23 19.85
C ASP A 34 24.85 0.16 19.42
N PRO A 35 25.35 0.97 20.36
CA PRO A 35 25.82 2.33 20.07
C PRO A 35 27.10 2.42 19.23
N ARG A 36 27.73 1.29 18.89
CA ARG A 36 28.95 1.26 18.08
C ARG A 36 28.66 1.10 16.59
N GLN A 37 27.43 0.75 16.24
CA GLN A 37 27.03 0.51 14.86
C GLN A 37 26.16 1.66 14.35
N ASP A 38 26.74 2.47 13.48
CA ASP A 38 25.98 3.46 12.72
C ASP A 38 25.05 2.77 11.71
N GLN A 39 23.82 3.26 11.64
CA GLN A 39 22.81 2.91 10.65
C GLN A 39 22.38 4.16 9.90
N VAL A 40 22.04 4.00 8.63
CA VAL A 40 21.45 5.06 7.81
C VAL A 40 20.06 4.61 7.40
N ALA A 41 19.06 5.46 7.63
CA ALA A 41 17.70 5.26 7.15
C ALA A 41 17.20 6.55 6.51
N VAL A 42 16.28 6.42 5.55
CA VAL A 42 15.50 7.55 5.05
C VAL A 42 14.14 7.46 5.74
N ILE A 43 13.79 8.49 6.50
CA ILE A 43 12.49 8.60 7.14
C ILE A 43 11.61 9.58 6.35
N THR A 44 10.30 9.41 6.46
CA THR A 44 9.33 10.41 6.00
C THR A 44 8.91 11.22 7.22
N VAL A 45 9.01 12.55 7.13
CA VAL A 45 8.54 13.47 8.16
C VAL A 45 7.02 13.51 8.08
N ASP A 46 6.35 12.97 9.08
CA ASP A 46 4.89 12.99 9.20
C ASP A 46 4.48 14.01 10.25
N ARG A 47 3.71 15.00 9.81
CA ARG A 47 3.13 16.09 10.59
C ARG A 47 1.60 16.06 10.54
N THR A 48 1.03 15.07 9.85
CA THR A 48 -0.40 14.90 9.64
C THR A 48 -1.01 14.07 10.77
N TRP A 49 -0.44 12.89 11.07
CA TRP A 49 -1.05 11.96 12.02
C TRP A 49 -0.62 12.20 13.46
N PHE A 50 0.62 12.66 13.65
CA PHE A 50 1.20 12.84 14.97
C PHE A 50 1.75 14.26 15.09
N GLN A 51 1.21 15.01 16.06
CA GLN A 51 1.74 16.34 16.37
C GLN A 51 3.18 16.21 16.87
N MET A 52 4.08 16.96 16.24
CA MET A 52 5.43 17.11 16.74
C MET A 52 5.42 17.97 18.01
N GLN A 53 5.95 17.43 19.10
CA GLN A 53 5.96 18.08 20.41
C GLN A 53 7.23 17.71 21.17
N LEU A 54 7.71 18.64 21.98
CA LEU A 54 8.81 18.46 22.91
C LEU A 54 8.27 18.34 24.33
N CYS A 55 8.54 17.22 25.00
CA CYS A 55 8.13 17.00 26.39
C CYS A 55 9.35 17.02 27.32
N VAL A 56 9.30 17.87 28.35
CA VAL A 56 10.40 18.03 29.32
C VAL A 56 9.88 17.61 30.69
N ARG A 57 10.62 16.74 31.39
CA ARG A 57 10.23 16.29 32.73
C ARG A 57 10.27 17.45 33.71
N ASP A 58 9.19 17.67 34.45
CA ASP A 58 9.14 18.69 35.49
C ASP A 58 9.87 18.19 36.77
N PRO A 59 11.02 18.79 37.14
CA PRO A 59 11.77 18.38 38.32
C PRO A 59 11.11 18.77 39.64
N GLN A 60 10.11 19.65 39.66
CA GLN A 60 9.45 20.08 40.91
C GLN A 60 8.33 19.13 41.36
N THR A 61 7.90 18.19 40.49
CA THR A 61 6.86 17.18 40.80
C THR A 61 7.40 15.93 41.53
N LEU A 62 8.59 16.05 42.17
CA LEU A 62 9.39 14.97 42.75
C LEU A 62 8.70 14.16 43.86
N GLU A 63 7.56 14.60 44.40
CA GLU A 63 6.87 13.91 45.49
C GLU A 63 5.56 13.19 45.09
N GLY A 64 5.25 12.98 43.80
CA GLY A 64 4.15 12.04 43.51
C GLY A 64 3.75 11.70 42.09
N GLU A 65 4.00 12.55 41.08
CA GLU A 65 3.35 12.34 39.76
C GLU A 65 4.26 12.43 38.53
N GLY A 66 5.48 12.96 38.64
CA GLY A 66 6.49 12.91 37.57
C GLY A 66 5.97 13.32 36.19
N ARG A 67 5.38 14.52 36.08
CA ARG A 67 4.70 14.97 34.86
C ARG A 67 5.69 15.34 33.75
N TRP A 68 5.26 15.13 32.50
CA TRP A 68 5.98 15.51 31.27
C TRP A 68 5.14 16.52 30.49
N PRO A 69 5.13 17.80 30.88
CA PRO A 69 4.51 18.84 30.07
C PRO A 69 5.15 18.87 28.67
N CYS A 70 4.30 18.93 27.65
CA CYS A 70 4.70 18.98 26.25
C CYS A 70 4.35 20.34 25.64
N SER A 71 5.26 20.89 24.84
CA SER A 71 5.02 22.05 23.99
C SER A 71 5.00 21.63 22.53
N LEU A 72 4.05 22.14 21.76
CA LEU A 72 4.00 21.90 20.32
C LEU A 72 5.20 22.55 19.63
N SER A 73 5.83 21.80 18.73
CA SER A 73 6.86 22.31 17.84
C SER A 73 6.23 23.25 16.80
N PRO A 74 7.02 24.12 16.13
CA PRO A 74 6.52 24.99 15.07
C PRO A 74 5.75 24.21 13.99
N ALA A 75 4.78 24.87 13.36
CA ALA A 75 4.07 24.31 12.20
C ALA A 75 5.08 23.99 11.08
N PRO A 76 4.90 22.89 10.35
CA PRO A 76 5.83 22.54 9.28
C PRO A 76 5.77 23.60 8.18
N PRO A 77 6.91 23.87 7.51
CA PRO A 77 6.89 24.65 6.29
C PRO A 77 6.04 23.95 5.22
N GLU A 78 5.51 24.75 4.30
CA GLU A 78 4.82 24.21 3.13
C GLU A 78 5.81 23.40 2.29
N LEU A 79 5.45 22.17 1.95
CA LEU A 79 6.24 21.39 1.01
C LEU A 79 6.22 22.13 -0.33
N GLU A 80 7.40 22.51 -0.84
CA GLU A 80 7.51 23.00 -2.21
C GLU A 80 7.00 21.89 -3.14
N ARG A 81 5.74 21.99 -3.54
CA ARG A 81 5.15 21.13 -4.56
C ARG A 81 5.89 21.46 -5.85
N THR A 82 6.90 20.68 -6.20
CA THR A 82 7.48 20.73 -7.53
C THR A 82 6.34 20.52 -8.52
N GLN A 83 6.01 21.58 -9.26
CA GLN A 83 5.06 21.50 -10.35
C GLN A 83 5.73 20.69 -11.47
N GLY A 84 5.60 19.37 -11.42
CA GLY A 84 6.25 18.47 -12.36
C GLY A 84 6.30 17.02 -11.87
N PRO A 85 6.73 16.10 -12.73
CA PRO A 85 6.85 14.69 -12.37
C PRO A 85 7.87 14.51 -11.25
N ILE A 86 7.52 13.70 -10.26
CA ILE A 86 8.45 13.29 -9.20
C ILE A 86 9.52 12.33 -9.79
N GLY A 87 9.19 11.65 -10.88
CA GLY A 87 10.12 10.84 -11.65
C GLY A 87 9.43 10.11 -12.81
N SER A 88 10.16 9.20 -13.44
CA SER A 88 9.67 8.29 -14.46
C SER A 88 10.36 6.94 -14.29
N THR A 89 9.72 5.87 -14.73
CA THR A 89 10.26 4.50 -14.66
C THR A 89 9.80 3.64 -15.84
N THR A 90 10.47 2.50 -16.05
CA THR A 90 10.06 1.50 -17.04
C THR A 90 9.18 0.44 -16.41
N LEU A 91 8.26 -0.11 -17.20
CA LEU A 91 7.32 -1.15 -16.78
C LEU A 91 7.62 -2.45 -17.55
N ASP A 92 8.86 -2.90 -17.44
CA ASP A 92 9.33 -4.10 -18.15
C ASP A 92 8.80 -5.37 -17.48
N ALA A 93 8.30 -6.28 -18.31
CA ALA A 93 7.93 -7.62 -17.88
C ALA A 93 8.50 -8.67 -18.84
N GLU A 94 9.01 -9.74 -18.27
CA GLU A 94 9.41 -10.92 -19.03
C GLU A 94 8.24 -11.89 -19.20
N GLY A 95 8.41 -12.89 -20.07
CA GLY A 95 7.47 -14.00 -20.18
C GLY A 95 6.40 -13.86 -21.28
N PRO A 96 5.18 -14.39 -21.09
CA PRO A 96 4.14 -14.44 -22.12
C PRO A 96 3.62 -13.06 -22.54
N ARG A 97 3.00 -12.98 -23.73
CA ARG A 97 2.42 -11.73 -24.27
C ARG A 97 1.40 -11.09 -23.31
N VAL A 98 0.62 -11.89 -22.58
CA VAL A 98 -0.37 -11.38 -21.63
C VAL A 98 0.27 -10.64 -20.45
N ALA A 99 1.40 -11.15 -19.93
CA ALA A 99 2.14 -10.52 -18.84
C ALA A 99 2.73 -9.18 -19.29
N ARG A 100 3.40 -9.16 -20.45
CA ARG A 100 3.92 -7.91 -21.04
C ARG A 100 2.86 -6.86 -21.28
N LYS A 101 1.67 -7.28 -21.72
CA LYS A 101 0.55 -6.38 -22.00
C LYS A 101 -0.02 -5.76 -20.71
N LEU A 102 -0.01 -6.48 -19.60
CA LEU A 102 -0.61 -6.03 -18.34
C LEU A 102 0.40 -5.41 -17.37
N ALA A 103 1.70 -5.48 -17.66
CA ALA A 103 2.74 -4.81 -16.87
C ALA A 103 2.47 -3.32 -16.71
N SER A 104 2.01 -2.66 -17.77
CA SER A 104 1.61 -1.25 -17.78
C SER A 104 0.30 -0.94 -17.07
N SER A 105 -0.45 -1.96 -16.64
CA SER A 105 -1.75 -1.82 -15.96
C SER A 105 -1.70 -2.28 -14.50
N LEU A 106 -0.56 -2.75 -14.01
CA LEU A 106 -0.39 -3.20 -12.64
C LEU A 106 0.52 -2.25 -11.87
N VAL A 107 0.16 -1.96 -10.63
CA VAL A 107 0.92 -1.12 -9.73
C VAL A 107 0.94 -1.75 -8.35
N LYS A 108 2.02 -1.59 -7.59
CA LYS A 108 2.01 -2.00 -6.19
C LYS A 108 1.33 -0.92 -5.36
N VAL A 109 0.45 -1.32 -4.47
CA VAL A 109 -0.19 -0.47 -3.47
C VAL A 109 0.51 -0.71 -2.13
N GLU A 110 0.94 0.36 -1.47
CA GLU A 110 1.43 0.35 -0.09
C GLU A 110 0.51 1.24 0.73
N PHE A 111 0.03 0.72 1.87
CA PHE A 111 -0.89 1.42 2.73
C PHE A 111 -0.47 1.30 4.19
N ASP A 112 -0.28 2.44 4.83
CA ASP A 112 0.17 2.56 6.21
C ASP A 112 -0.98 3.03 7.10
N VAL A 113 -1.22 2.32 8.19
CA VAL A 113 -2.30 2.57 9.15
C VAL A 113 -1.70 3.18 10.43
N PRO A 114 -1.78 4.51 10.59
CA PRO A 114 -1.21 5.22 11.75
C PRO A 114 -2.01 4.91 13.02
N TYR A 115 -3.34 4.82 12.90
CA TYR A 115 -4.24 4.44 13.97
C TYR A 115 -5.01 3.18 13.60
N ARG A 116 -4.74 2.09 14.32
CA ARG A 116 -5.45 0.81 14.16
C ARG A 116 -6.88 0.92 14.68
N THR A 117 -7.74 1.47 13.85
CA THR A 117 -9.19 1.56 14.03
C THR A 117 -9.88 0.41 13.26
N GLU A 118 -11.20 0.26 13.41
CA GLU A 118 -12.01 -0.74 12.70
C GLU A 118 -11.51 -2.19 12.76
N GLY A 119 -10.85 -2.57 13.86
CA GLY A 119 -10.37 -3.94 14.08
C GLY A 119 -9.18 -4.36 13.21
N VAL A 120 -8.55 -3.43 12.49
CA VAL A 120 -7.37 -3.72 11.65
C VAL A 120 -6.19 -4.19 12.50
N GLY A 121 -5.68 -5.38 12.18
CA GLY A 121 -4.63 -6.05 12.95
C GLY A 121 -3.18 -5.67 12.60
N GLY A 122 -2.97 -4.87 11.54
CA GLY A 122 -1.65 -4.50 11.03
C GLY A 122 -1.47 -3.00 10.91
N ALA A 123 -0.22 -2.54 10.77
CA ALA A 123 0.13 -1.15 10.52
C ALA A 123 0.63 -0.90 9.09
N HIS A 124 1.04 -1.95 8.38
CA HIS A 124 1.62 -1.87 7.04
C HIS A 124 0.96 -2.93 6.16
N PHE A 125 0.46 -2.50 5.01
CA PHE A 125 -0.21 -3.35 4.04
C PHE A 125 0.40 -3.14 2.67
N ALA A 126 0.48 -4.23 1.90
CA ALA A 126 0.98 -4.18 0.55
C ALA A 126 0.22 -5.18 -0.32
N GLY A 127 -0.11 -4.74 -1.53
CA GLY A 127 -0.85 -5.55 -2.50
C GLY A 127 -0.68 -5.04 -3.92
N ALA A 128 -1.37 -5.66 -4.87
CA ALA A 128 -1.42 -5.21 -6.25
C ALA A 128 -2.69 -4.37 -6.50
N GLY A 129 -2.53 -3.32 -7.29
CA GLY A 129 -3.61 -2.52 -7.84
C GLY A 129 -3.68 -2.67 -9.36
N LEU A 130 -4.89 -2.60 -9.90
CA LEU A 130 -5.17 -2.59 -11.34
C LEU A 130 -5.53 -1.18 -11.78
N ILE A 131 -4.76 -0.61 -12.72
CA ILE A 131 -5.06 0.70 -13.32
C ILE A 131 -6.27 0.52 -14.25
N ILE A 132 -7.40 1.11 -13.89
CA ILE A 132 -8.65 1.03 -14.67
C ILE A 132 -8.86 2.26 -15.57
N ASP A 133 -8.26 3.39 -15.19
CA ASP A 133 -8.25 4.62 -15.98
C ASP A 133 -6.90 5.33 -15.81
N ALA A 134 -6.04 5.26 -16.82
CA ALA A 134 -4.73 5.90 -16.80
C ALA A 134 -4.80 7.43 -16.94
N GLU A 135 -5.84 7.96 -17.59
CA GLU A 135 -6.00 9.41 -17.79
C GLU A 135 -6.49 10.09 -16.51
N ALA A 136 -7.39 9.43 -15.78
CA ALA A 136 -7.90 9.90 -14.50
C ALA A 136 -7.07 9.42 -13.28
N GLY A 137 -6.06 8.58 -13.52
CA GLY A 137 -5.21 8.00 -12.46
C GLY A 137 -5.95 7.03 -11.54
N LEU A 138 -7.00 6.34 -12.01
CA LEU A 138 -7.81 5.45 -11.19
C LEU A 138 -7.24 4.04 -11.12
N VAL A 139 -7.15 3.52 -9.90
CA VAL A 139 -6.65 2.18 -9.59
C VAL A 139 -7.65 1.45 -8.71
N VAL A 140 -7.86 0.18 -8.97
CA VAL A 140 -8.68 -0.71 -8.15
C VAL A 140 -7.79 -1.66 -7.37
N ALA A 141 -8.06 -1.83 -6.08
CA ALA A 141 -7.39 -2.79 -5.21
C ALA A 141 -8.40 -3.51 -4.29
N ASP A 142 -7.95 -4.54 -3.60
CA ASP A 142 -8.74 -5.21 -2.56
C ASP A 142 -8.67 -4.48 -1.21
N ARG A 143 -9.66 -4.74 -0.35
CA ARG A 143 -9.71 -4.19 1.01
C ARG A 143 -8.81 -4.94 1.99
N ASP A 144 -8.17 -6.04 1.62
CA ASP A 144 -7.12 -6.60 2.48
C ASP A 144 -5.83 -5.75 2.39
N THR A 145 -5.61 -5.16 1.22
CA THR A 145 -4.54 -4.21 0.92
C THR A 145 -4.81 -2.82 1.47
N VAL A 146 -6.05 -2.32 1.35
CA VAL A 146 -6.49 -1.04 1.92
C VAL A 146 -7.70 -1.28 2.84
N PRO A 147 -7.45 -1.68 4.11
CA PRO A 147 -8.50 -2.16 5.01
C PRO A 147 -9.45 -1.10 5.54
N ILE A 148 -8.97 0.15 5.64
CA ILE A 148 -9.72 1.28 6.18
C ILE A 148 -9.49 2.53 5.34
N SER A 149 -10.35 3.53 5.50
CA SER A 149 -10.21 4.81 4.81
C SER A 149 -9.18 5.76 5.44
N LEU A 150 -8.68 5.43 6.63
CA LEU A 150 -7.78 6.28 7.41
C LEU A 150 -6.35 5.74 7.37
N GLY A 151 -5.50 6.32 6.51
CA GLY A 151 -4.10 5.95 6.42
C GLY A 151 -3.39 6.63 5.25
N ASP A 152 -2.09 6.39 5.16
CA ASP A 152 -1.25 6.91 4.09
C ASP A 152 -1.15 5.90 2.95
N LEU A 153 -1.32 6.39 1.72
CA LEU A 153 -1.38 5.56 0.54
C LEU A 153 -0.29 5.96 -0.46
N GLN A 154 0.48 4.97 -0.90
CA GLN A 154 1.51 5.12 -1.90
C GLN A 154 1.33 4.08 -3.01
N LEU A 155 1.45 4.54 -4.25
CA LEU A 155 1.53 3.67 -5.42
C LEU A 155 2.98 3.55 -5.87
N VAL A 156 3.46 2.33 -6.09
CA VAL A 156 4.82 2.06 -6.55
C VAL A 156 4.80 1.48 -7.96
N PHE A 157 5.19 2.30 -8.92
CA PHE A 157 5.34 1.95 -10.32
C PHE A 157 6.76 1.41 -10.58
N GLY A 158 6.88 0.36 -11.38
CA GLY A 158 8.18 -0.18 -11.83
C GLY A 158 9.17 -0.49 -10.70
N GLY A 159 8.68 -0.77 -9.49
CA GLY A 159 9.51 -1.04 -8.31
C GLY A 159 10.34 0.12 -7.77
N SER A 160 10.21 1.33 -8.32
CA SER A 160 11.15 2.42 -8.07
C SER A 160 10.47 3.78 -7.90
N LEU A 161 9.40 4.04 -8.65
CA LEU A 161 8.69 5.32 -8.62
C LEU A 161 7.53 5.25 -7.64
N ARG A 162 7.69 5.90 -6.48
CA ARG A 162 6.65 5.98 -5.43
C ARG A 162 5.90 7.29 -5.57
N VAL A 163 4.58 7.23 -5.65
CA VAL A 163 3.70 8.39 -5.85
C VAL A 163 2.59 8.36 -4.80
N PRO A 164 2.31 9.49 -4.12
CA PRO A 164 1.18 9.57 -3.20
C PRO A 164 -0.13 9.37 -3.95
N ALA A 165 -1.08 8.72 -3.29
CA ALA A 165 -2.42 8.52 -3.80
C ALA A 165 -3.46 8.78 -2.71
N GLU A 166 -4.71 8.84 -3.10
CA GLU A 166 -5.84 8.99 -2.18
C GLU A 166 -6.88 7.90 -2.42
N ILE A 167 -7.68 7.63 -1.38
CA ILE A 167 -8.81 6.73 -1.47
C ILE A 167 -10.02 7.54 -1.93
N VAL A 168 -10.55 7.23 -3.12
CA VAL A 168 -11.73 7.91 -3.65
C VAL A 168 -13.03 7.14 -3.37
N TYR A 169 -12.93 5.83 -3.14
CA TYR A 169 -14.08 5.01 -2.78
C TYR A 169 -13.66 3.72 -2.07
N VAL A 170 -14.35 3.39 -0.98
CA VAL A 170 -14.27 2.07 -0.32
C VAL A 170 -15.63 1.42 -0.47
N HIS A 171 -15.70 0.26 -1.13
CA HIS A 171 -16.97 -0.42 -1.31
C HIS A 171 -17.48 -0.94 0.05
N PRO A 172 -18.69 -0.56 0.49
CA PRO A 172 -19.15 -0.86 1.85
C PRO A 172 -19.33 -2.37 2.10
N LEU A 173 -19.72 -3.10 1.06
CA LEU A 173 -20.07 -4.53 1.16
C LEU A 173 -19.05 -5.50 0.59
N HIS A 174 -18.16 -5.06 -0.31
CA HIS A 174 -17.35 -5.95 -1.14
C HIS A 174 -15.88 -5.57 -1.04
N ASN A 175 -15.03 -6.56 -1.31
CA ASN A 175 -13.57 -6.48 -1.23
C ASN A 175 -12.97 -5.64 -2.37
N LEU A 176 -13.37 -4.38 -2.42
CA LEU A 176 -13.08 -3.46 -3.52
C LEU A 176 -12.85 -2.05 -2.98
N VAL A 177 -11.77 -1.43 -3.45
CA VAL A 177 -11.44 -0.03 -3.18
C VAL A 177 -11.00 0.62 -4.49
N VAL A 178 -11.34 1.89 -4.67
CA VAL A 178 -10.87 2.72 -5.77
C VAL A 178 -9.96 3.80 -5.21
N LEU A 179 -8.79 3.89 -5.81
CA LEU A 179 -7.69 4.78 -5.48
C LEU A 179 -7.47 5.74 -6.63
N ARG A 180 -6.91 6.91 -6.34
CA ARG A 180 -6.51 7.90 -7.35
C ARG A 180 -5.09 8.40 -7.08
N TYR A 181 -4.26 8.41 -8.12
CA TYR A 181 -3.00 9.15 -8.16
C TYR A 181 -3.11 10.30 -9.17
N ASP A 182 -2.22 11.28 -9.05
CA ASP A 182 -2.09 12.34 -10.06
C ASP A 182 -1.17 11.86 -11.20
N PRO A 183 -1.68 11.69 -12.44
CA PRO A 183 -0.85 11.26 -13.56
C PRO A 183 0.30 12.22 -13.91
N ALA A 184 0.22 13.49 -13.52
CA ALA A 184 1.31 14.44 -13.72
C ALA A 184 2.58 14.07 -12.93
N LEU A 185 2.45 13.27 -11.86
CA LEU A 185 3.56 12.91 -10.99
C LEU A 185 4.44 11.77 -11.56
N ILE A 186 3.95 11.02 -12.55
CA ILE A 186 4.64 9.82 -13.07
C ILE A 186 5.48 10.04 -14.33
N GLY A 187 5.56 11.28 -14.84
CA GLY A 187 6.37 11.62 -16.01
C GLY A 187 6.02 10.76 -17.24
N ASP A 188 7.05 10.25 -17.93
CA ASP A 188 6.89 9.40 -19.11
C ASP A 188 6.63 7.91 -18.80
N THR A 189 6.27 7.57 -17.55
CA THR A 189 6.02 6.17 -17.17
C THR A 189 4.87 5.61 -18.01
N PRO A 190 5.06 4.51 -18.77
CA PRO A 190 4.11 4.08 -19.81
C PRO A 190 2.94 3.27 -19.23
N VAL A 191 2.14 3.88 -18.37
CA VAL A 191 0.93 3.27 -17.78
C VAL A 191 -0.22 3.19 -18.80
N THR A 192 -1.07 2.17 -18.68
CA THR A 192 -2.24 1.99 -19.54
C THR A 192 -3.44 1.46 -18.77
N SER A 193 -4.65 1.88 -19.14
CA SER A 193 -5.89 1.32 -18.60
C SER A 193 -6.01 -0.16 -18.95
N ALA A 194 -6.33 -0.98 -17.96
CA ALA A 194 -6.51 -2.41 -18.15
C ALA A 194 -7.71 -2.68 -19.07
N PRO A 195 -7.56 -3.52 -20.10
CA PRO A 195 -8.68 -3.87 -20.97
C PRO A 195 -9.63 -4.83 -20.24
N LEU A 196 -10.74 -4.32 -19.73
CA LEU A 196 -11.74 -5.10 -19.01
C LEU A 196 -12.64 -5.88 -19.98
N ARG A 197 -13.02 -7.10 -19.59
CA ARG A 197 -14.01 -7.93 -20.27
C ARG A 197 -14.98 -8.46 -19.22
N PRO A 198 -16.11 -7.77 -18.97
CA PRO A 198 -17.12 -8.20 -18.00
C PRO A 198 -17.96 -9.34 -18.61
N THR A 199 -17.36 -10.53 -18.70
CA THR A 199 -18.05 -11.75 -19.13
C THR A 199 -17.96 -12.77 -18.00
N LYS A 200 -19.05 -13.49 -17.77
CA LYS A 200 -19.08 -14.57 -16.79
C LYS A 200 -18.02 -15.61 -17.15
N VAL A 201 -17.20 -15.96 -16.17
CA VAL A 201 -16.26 -17.09 -16.25
C VAL A 201 -17.03 -18.36 -15.91
N GLU A 202 -16.74 -19.44 -16.61
CA GLU A 202 -17.29 -20.77 -16.34
C GLU A 202 -16.17 -21.72 -15.88
N SER A 203 -16.52 -22.71 -15.07
CA SER A 203 -15.58 -23.79 -14.73
C SER A 203 -15.13 -24.48 -16.02
N GLY A 204 -13.83 -24.69 -16.17
CA GLY A 204 -13.22 -25.17 -17.42
C GLY A 204 -12.58 -24.08 -18.28
N ASP A 205 -12.85 -22.80 -18.02
CA ASP A 205 -12.31 -21.71 -18.84
C ASP A 205 -10.78 -21.61 -18.72
N ASP A 206 -10.10 -21.57 -19.87
CA ASP A 206 -8.68 -21.29 -19.96
C ASP A 206 -8.38 -19.83 -19.62
N LEU A 207 -7.62 -19.63 -18.53
CA LEU A 207 -7.27 -18.33 -18.00
C LEU A 207 -5.76 -18.13 -17.90
N TRP A 208 -5.39 -16.88 -17.67
CA TRP A 208 -4.06 -16.50 -17.21
C TRP A 208 -4.21 -15.75 -15.90
N LEU A 209 -3.46 -16.19 -14.90
CA LEU A 209 -3.20 -15.40 -13.70
C LEU A 209 -1.99 -14.51 -14.00
N VAL A 210 -2.18 -13.19 -13.89
CA VAL A 210 -1.10 -12.20 -14.02
C VAL A 210 -1.14 -11.32 -12.78
N GLY A 211 -0.02 -11.21 -12.06
CA GLY A 211 0.05 -10.46 -10.81
C GLY A 211 1.43 -9.88 -10.56
N LEU A 212 1.59 -9.28 -9.38
CA LEU A 212 2.89 -8.77 -8.92
C LEU A 212 3.46 -9.69 -7.84
N SER A 213 4.76 -9.93 -7.85
CA SER A 213 5.46 -10.55 -6.72
C SER A 213 5.71 -9.53 -5.60
N SER A 214 6.09 -10.02 -4.42
CA SER A 214 6.57 -9.16 -3.33
C SER A 214 7.81 -8.33 -3.70
N SER A 215 8.57 -8.79 -4.70
CA SER A 215 9.72 -8.10 -5.31
C SER A 215 9.35 -7.19 -6.50
N HIS A 216 8.06 -6.85 -6.65
CA HIS A 216 7.52 -5.93 -7.67
C HIS A 216 7.68 -6.44 -9.12
N LYS A 217 8.00 -7.72 -9.32
CA LYS A 217 8.08 -8.31 -10.65
C LYS A 217 6.71 -8.77 -11.11
N VAL A 218 6.40 -8.55 -12.38
CA VAL A 218 5.22 -9.15 -13.01
C VAL A 218 5.43 -10.66 -13.11
N VAL A 219 4.52 -11.42 -12.52
CA VAL A 219 4.49 -12.88 -12.57
C VAL A 219 3.25 -13.34 -13.32
N SER A 220 3.36 -14.46 -14.05
CA SER A 220 2.22 -15.02 -14.75
C SER A 220 2.23 -16.54 -14.82
N ARG A 221 1.04 -17.12 -14.85
CA ARG A 221 0.80 -18.56 -14.96
C ARG A 221 -0.44 -18.79 -15.81
N ARG A 222 -0.36 -19.67 -16.80
CA ARG A 222 -1.56 -20.18 -17.48
C ARG A 222 -2.27 -21.12 -16.51
N THR A 223 -3.57 -20.98 -16.38
CA THR A 223 -4.39 -21.74 -15.44
C THR A 223 -5.78 -21.99 -16.02
N GLU A 224 -6.64 -22.65 -15.27
CA GLU A 224 -8.03 -22.90 -15.61
C GLU A 224 -8.92 -22.48 -14.45
N ALA A 225 -10.12 -21.98 -14.75
CA ALA A 225 -11.17 -21.81 -13.75
C ALA A 225 -11.58 -23.19 -13.23
N GLY A 226 -11.05 -23.59 -12.07
CA GLY A 226 -11.29 -24.89 -11.49
C GLY A 226 -12.71 -25.00 -10.95
N ARG A 227 -13.05 -24.18 -9.97
CA ARG A 227 -14.40 -24.12 -9.40
C ARG A 227 -14.85 -22.68 -9.23
N ILE A 228 -16.15 -22.50 -9.24
CA ILE A 228 -16.80 -21.23 -8.94
C ILE A 228 -17.78 -21.53 -7.83
N ASP A 229 -17.42 -21.10 -6.62
CA ASP A 229 -18.14 -21.46 -5.40
C ASP A 229 -18.41 -20.21 -4.56
N PRO A 230 -19.49 -20.18 -3.77
CA PRO A 230 -19.71 -19.13 -2.79
C PRO A 230 -18.58 -19.11 -1.76
N LEU A 231 -18.02 -17.92 -1.49
CA LEU A 231 -17.01 -17.74 -0.46
C LEU A 231 -17.64 -17.58 0.92
N TYR A 232 -17.30 -18.48 1.83
CA TYR A 232 -17.70 -18.39 3.24
C TYR A 232 -16.53 -17.95 4.11
N LEU A 233 -16.60 -16.71 4.60
CA LEU A 233 -15.65 -16.17 5.57
C LEU A 233 -16.19 -16.31 7.00
N SER A 234 -15.39 -16.93 7.87
CA SER A 234 -15.74 -17.08 9.29
C SER A 234 -16.01 -15.71 9.94
N PRO A 235 -17.02 -15.59 10.82
CA PRO A 235 -17.24 -14.37 11.57
C PRO A 235 -15.98 -13.98 12.37
N PRO A 236 -15.55 -12.71 12.33
CA PRO A 236 -14.37 -12.28 13.07
C PRO A 236 -14.69 -12.15 14.56
N SER A 237 -13.66 -12.27 15.41
CA SER A 237 -13.79 -12.10 16.87
C SER A 237 -13.93 -10.63 17.31
N ARG A 238 -13.71 -9.69 16.40
CA ARG A 238 -13.83 -8.24 16.58
C ARG A 238 -14.50 -7.62 15.35
N PRO A 239 -15.13 -6.44 15.45
CA PRO A 239 -15.67 -5.75 14.28
C PRO A 239 -14.53 -5.42 13.30
N VAL A 240 -14.55 -6.05 12.13
CA VAL A 240 -13.64 -5.81 11.00
C VAL A 240 -14.41 -6.11 9.72
N PHE A 241 -13.98 -5.52 8.60
CA PHE A 241 -14.53 -5.81 7.29
C PHE A 241 -14.52 -7.31 7.00
N ARG A 242 -15.64 -7.80 6.46
CA ARG A 242 -15.79 -9.15 5.96
C ARG A 242 -16.76 -9.15 4.79
N ASP A 243 -16.30 -9.61 3.64
CA ASP A 243 -17.14 -9.76 2.46
C ASP A 243 -18.18 -10.88 2.66
N THR A 244 -19.34 -10.72 2.03
CA THR A 244 -20.46 -11.68 2.07
C THR A 244 -21.19 -11.67 0.74
N ASN A 245 -21.92 -12.75 0.43
CA ASN A 245 -22.65 -12.90 -0.84
C ASN A 245 -21.74 -12.77 -2.07
N LEU A 246 -20.56 -13.39 -2.01
CA LEU A 246 -19.57 -13.40 -3.08
C LEU A 246 -19.41 -14.82 -3.64
N GLU A 247 -19.41 -14.95 -4.97
CA GLU A 247 -18.92 -16.14 -5.67
C GLU A 247 -17.47 -15.87 -6.10
N VAL A 248 -16.58 -16.82 -5.89
CA VAL A 248 -15.15 -16.68 -6.20
C VAL A 248 -14.68 -17.75 -7.17
N ILE A 249 -13.63 -17.42 -7.92
CA ILE A 249 -12.99 -18.33 -8.87
C ILE A 249 -11.77 -18.97 -8.21
N ASP A 250 -11.87 -20.26 -7.93
CA ASP A 250 -10.72 -21.12 -7.64
C ASP A 250 -10.01 -21.44 -8.96
N VAL A 251 -8.68 -21.34 -8.98
CA VAL A 251 -7.86 -21.72 -10.13
C VAL A 251 -7.12 -23.04 -9.88
N THR A 252 -6.89 -23.82 -10.93
CA THR A 252 -6.20 -25.12 -10.82
C THR A 252 -4.72 -24.98 -10.46
N GLU A 253 -4.05 -23.99 -11.04
CA GLU A 253 -2.68 -23.59 -10.71
C GLU A 253 -2.62 -22.11 -10.39
N SER A 254 -1.93 -21.76 -9.31
CA SER A 254 -1.62 -20.38 -8.96
C SER A 254 -0.12 -20.13 -8.96
N ILE A 255 0.27 -18.87 -8.78
CA ILE A 255 1.65 -18.45 -8.60
C ILE A 255 1.72 -17.45 -7.44
N PRO A 256 2.75 -17.49 -6.58
CA PRO A 256 2.89 -16.53 -5.49
C PRO A 256 2.87 -15.10 -6.04
N SER A 257 1.95 -14.30 -5.52
CA SER A 257 1.75 -12.90 -5.87
C SER A 257 1.17 -12.14 -4.68
N ILE A 258 1.24 -10.82 -4.73
CA ILE A 258 0.59 -9.91 -3.77
C ILE A 258 -0.77 -9.43 -4.32
N GLY A 259 -1.38 -10.19 -5.22
CA GLY A 259 -2.58 -9.83 -5.95
C GLY A 259 -2.34 -9.76 -7.47
N GLY A 260 -3.39 -9.43 -8.22
CA GLY A 260 -3.33 -9.33 -9.66
C GLY A 260 -4.68 -9.44 -10.33
N VAL A 261 -4.73 -10.14 -11.47
CA VAL A 261 -5.92 -10.34 -12.29
C VAL A 261 -5.96 -11.72 -12.92
N LEU A 262 -7.18 -12.20 -13.18
CA LEU A 262 -7.45 -13.29 -14.11
C LEU A 262 -7.83 -12.71 -15.47
N THR A 263 -7.31 -13.31 -16.54
CA THR A 263 -7.46 -12.78 -17.90
C THR A 263 -7.71 -13.89 -18.90
N ASP A 264 -8.34 -13.54 -20.01
CA ASP A 264 -8.38 -14.43 -21.17
C ASP A 264 -7.03 -14.51 -21.90
N ARG A 265 -6.93 -15.35 -22.93
CA ARG A 265 -5.71 -15.52 -23.76
C ARG A 265 -5.28 -14.24 -24.51
N ARG A 266 -6.14 -13.21 -24.59
CA ARG A 266 -5.84 -11.90 -25.21
C ARG A 266 -5.40 -10.86 -24.18
N GLY A 267 -5.28 -11.24 -22.91
CA GLY A 267 -4.94 -10.36 -21.80
C GLY A 267 -6.03 -9.32 -21.53
N ARG A 268 -7.30 -9.70 -21.67
CA ARG A 268 -8.43 -8.89 -21.18
C ARG A 268 -8.84 -9.40 -19.81
N VAL A 269 -8.95 -8.50 -18.84
CA VAL A 269 -9.24 -8.81 -17.44
C VAL A 269 -10.68 -9.29 -17.30
N VAL A 270 -10.87 -10.47 -16.72
CA VAL A 270 -12.19 -11.04 -16.43
C VAL A 270 -12.52 -11.01 -14.93
N ALA A 271 -11.50 -11.02 -14.07
CA ALA A 271 -11.67 -10.95 -12.63
C ALA A 271 -10.42 -10.39 -11.93
N LEU A 272 -10.57 -9.90 -10.70
CA LEU A 272 -9.46 -9.47 -9.84
C LEU A 272 -8.93 -10.68 -9.07
N TRP A 273 -7.61 -10.84 -9.00
CA TRP A 273 -7.00 -11.79 -8.09
C TRP A 273 -6.76 -11.10 -6.74
N ALA A 274 -7.76 -11.18 -5.87
CA ALA A 274 -7.86 -10.42 -4.62
C ALA A 274 -7.49 -11.26 -3.40
N SER A 275 -6.93 -10.61 -2.38
CA SER A 275 -6.64 -11.25 -1.09
C SER A 275 -7.85 -11.21 -0.15
N PHE A 276 -8.06 -12.29 0.57
CA PHE A 276 -9.12 -12.47 1.57
C PHE A 276 -8.52 -12.95 2.89
N VAL A 277 -9.09 -12.49 4.01
CA VAL A 277 -8.63 -12.85 5.34
C VAL A 277 -9.58 -13.86 5.99
N SER A 278 -9.02 -15.01 6.40
CA SER A 278 -9.67 -15.91 7.34
C SER A 278 -9.23 -15.61 8.77
N HIS A 279 -10.20 -15.56 9.68
CA HIS A 279 -9.99 -15.35 11.11
C HIS A 279 -10.08 -16.65 11.93
N SER A 280 -10.06 -17.81 11.27
CA SER A 280 -10.12 -19.12 11.92
C SER A 280 -8.78 -19.48 12.60
N GLY A 281 -8.80 -19.88 13.88
CA GLY A 281 -7.64 -20.54 14.51
C GLY A 281 -6.62 -19.65 15.23
N GLY A 282 -7.02 -18.49 15.76
CA GLY A 282 -6.16 -17.65 16.61
C GLY A 282 -5.11 -16.80 15.88
N GLY A 283 -4.99 -16.95 14.55
CA GLY A 283 -4.14 -16.15 13.67
C GLY A 283 -4.89 -15.56 12.48
N ARG A 284 -4.26 -14.60 11.79
CA ARG A 284 -4.73 -14.02 10.52
C ARG A 284 -4.09 -14.81 9.39
N ASP A 285 -4.89 -15.58 8.65
CA ASP A 285 -4.41 -16.28 7.45
C ASP A 285 -5.04 -15.63 6.21
N SER A 286 -4.21 -15.39 5.19
CA SER A 286 -4.61 -14.64 3.99
C SER A 286 -4.48 -15.54 2.78
N PHE A 287 -5.50 -15.56 1.93
CA PHE A 287 -5.53 -16.40 0.73
C PHE A 287 -6.12 -15.61 -0.44
N PHE A 288 -5.71 -15.96 -1.65
CA PHE A 288 -6.16 -15.27 -2.85
C PHE A 288 -7.23 -16.04 -3.61
N ARG A 289 -8.17 -15.32 -4.21
CA ARG A 289 -9.17 -15.84 -5.14
C ARG A 289 -9.45 -14.86 -6.28
N GLY A 290 -9.92 -15.42 -7.40
CA GLY A 290 -10.43 -14.65 -8.53
C GLY A 290 -11.87 -14.21 -8.33
#